data_AF-A0A2D4KRZ4-F1
#
_entry.id   AF-A0A2D4KRZ4-F1
#
_cell.length_a   1.000
_cell.length_b   1.000
_cell.length_c   1.000
_cell.angle_alpha   90.00
_cell.angle_beta   90.00
_cell.angle_gamma   90.00
#
_symmetry.space_group_name_H-M   'P 1'
#
loop_
_entity.id
_entity.type
_entity.pdbx_description
1 polymer ?
#
loop_
_entity_poly.entity_id
_entity_poly.type
_entity_poly.pdbx_seq_one_letter_code
_entity_poly.pdbx_strand_id
1 'polypeptide(L)'
;VITELSNGLLKIVNSVRKKYVENKRCTLIAKDLRRIKHEASRNPLSSSAVIFQNCSLPGVARTTRCSVLRDMAKIRKAETHPLLNKTHKLKWQDLAKKYLKTDFSMVLWTDEMRVSLD
;
A
#
# COMPACT_ATOMS: atom_id res chain seq x y z
N VAL A 1 -34.84 11.35 15.02
CA VAL A 1 -35.01 11.38 13.55
C VAL A 1 -33.68 11.29 12.80
N ILE A 2 -32.67 12.12 13.12
CA ILE A 2 -31.36 12.11 12.42
C ILE A 2 -30.56 10.80 12.63
N THR A 3 -30.67 10.17 13.80
CA THR A 3 -29.94 8.94 14.18
C THR A 3 -30.44 7.67 13.49
N GLU A 4 -31.68 7.65 13.03
CA GLU A 4 -32.26 6.49 12.34
C GLU A 4 -31.85 6.45 10.86
N LEU A 5 -31.73 7.62 10.23
CA LEU A 5 -31.23 7.76 8.86
C LEU A 5 -29.74 7.38 8.77
N SER A 6 -28.92 7.73 9.76
CA SER A 6 -27.51 7.34 9.81
C SER A 6 -27.34 5.82 9.99
N ASN A 7 -28.15 5.20 10.84
CA ASN A 7 -28.14 3.75 11.05
C ASN A 7 -28.68 2.98 9.83
N GLY A 8 -29.69 3.53 9.13
CA GLY A 8 -30.20 3.00 7.87
C GLY A 8 -29.13 3.02 6.76
N LEU A 9 -28.42 4.15 6.61
CA LEU A 9 -27.31 4.26 5.66
C LEU A 9 -26.16 3.32 6.01
N LEU A 10 -25.81 3.17 7.29
CA LEU A 10 -24.77 2.22 7.73
C LEU A 10 -25.16 0.77 7.42
N LYS A 11 -26.44 0.40 7.58
CA LYS A 11 -26.96 -0.92 7.22
C LYS A 11 -26.94 -1.14 5.70
N ILE A 12 -27.26 -0.12 4.90
CA ILE A 12 -27.21 -0.20 3.43
C ILE A 12 -25.77 -0.35 2.94
N VAL A 13 -24.83 0.44 3.46
CA VAL A 13 -23.40 0.33 3.11
C VAL A 13 -22.84 -1.04 3.50
N ASN A 14 -23.21 -1.56 4.68
CA ASN A 14 -22.82 -2.91 5.12
C ASN A 14 -23.51 -4.04 4.34
N SER A 15 -24.74 -3.81 3.85
CA SER A 15 -25.51 -4.73 2.99
C SER A 15 -24.93 -4.81 1.57
N VAL A 16 -24.57 -3.66 0.99
CA VAL A 16 -23.86 -3.58 -0.30
C VAL A 16 -22.48 -4.23 -0.20
N ARG A 17 -21.78 -4.07 0.93
CA ARG A 17 -20.53 -4.80 1.22
C ARG A 17 -20.72 -6.33 1.33
N LYS A 18 -21.88 -6.80 1.76
CA LYS A 18 -22.17 -8.23 2.00
C LYS A 18 -22.71 -8.99 0.79
N LYS A 19 -23.08 -8.33 -0.31
CA LYS A 19 -23.76 -8.96 -1.46
C LYS A 19 -22.85 -9.51 -2.57
N TYR A 20 -21.54 -9.64 -2.36
CA TYR A 20 -20.62 -10.04 -3.43
C TYR A 20 -19.64 -11.16 -3.07
N VAL A 21 -20.08 -12.24 -2.41
CA VAL A 21 -19.25 -13.46 -2.31
C VAL A 21 -20.11 -14.71 -2.33
N GLU A 22 -20.63 -15.07 -3.50
CA GLU A 22 -21.06 -16.45 -3.73
C GLU A 22 -20.88 -16.87 -5.19
N ASN A 23 -19.64 -16.75 -5.67
CA ASN A 23 -19.22 -17.43 -6.90
C ASN A 23 -18.22 -18.53 -6.52
N LYS A 24 -18.62 -19.77 -6.78
CA LYS A 24 -17.88 -21.05 -6.69
C LYS A 24 -16.50 -20.95 -6.03
N ARG A 25 -16.45 -21.27 -4.74
CA ARG A 25 -15.27 -21.23 -3.88
C ARG A 25 -14.16 -22.09 -4.49
N CYS A 26 -13.09 -21.45 -4.99
CA CYS A 26 -11.76 -21.97 -4.63
C CYS A 26 -11.72 -21.87 -3.11
N THR A 27 -11.83 -23.00 -2.42
CA THR A 27 -11.73 -23.07 -0.96
C THR A 27 -10.29 -22.79 -0.57
N LEU A 28 -9.91 -21.50 -0.58
CA LEU A 28 -8.65 -21.05 -0.01
C LEU A 28 -8.69 -21.37 1.47
N ILE A 29 -7.77 -22.22 1.91
CA ILE A 29 -7.67 -22.61 3.32
C ILE A 29 -7.02 -21.44 4.07
N ALA A 30 -7.27 -21.32 5.37
CA ALA A 30 -6.62 -20.30 6.21
C ALA A 30 -5.08 -20.28 6.07
N LYS A 31 -4.47 -21.43 5.78
CA LYS A 31 -3.03 -21.57 5.49
C LYS A 31 -2.62 -20.85 4.20
N ASP A 32 -3.44 -20.92 3.16
CA ASP A 32 -3.20 -20.26 1.88
C ASP A 32 -3.33 -18.75 2.04
N LEU A 33 -4.35 -18.30 2.77
CA LEU A 33 -4.55 -16.89 3.09
C LEU A 33 -3.34 -16.30 3.86
N ARG A 34 -2.76 -17.04 4.81
CA ARG A 34 -1.53 -16.63 5.50
C ARG A 34 -0.33 -16.53 4.55
N ARG A 35 -0.17 -17.49 3.64
CA ARG A 35 0.90 -17.48 2.62
C ARG A 35 0.76 -16.30 1.66
N ILE A 36 -0.44 -16.07 1.14
CA ILE A 36 -0.76 -14.96 0.23
C ILE A 36 -0.45 -13.62 0.91
N LYS A 37 -0.85 -13.44 2.18
CA LYS A 37 -0.55 -12.21 2.93
C LYS A 37 0.95 -11.99 3.09
N HIS A 38 1.71 -13.05 3.39
CA HIS A 38 3.15 -12.95 3.55
C HIS A 38 3.85 -12.63 2.22
N GLU A 39 3.49 -13.32 1.13
CA GLU A 39 4.05 -13.06 -0.19
C GLU A 39 3.70 -11.66 -0.72
N ALA A 40 2.47 -11.20 -0.53
CA ALA A 40 2.07 -9.84 -0.88
C ALA A 40 2.86 -8.77 -0.09
N SER A 41 3.30 -9.09 1.13
CA SER A 41 4.13 -8.18 1.95
C SER A 41 5.60 -8.21 1.54
N ARG A 42 6.11 -9.38 1.13
CA ARG A 42 7.48 -9.58 0.66
C ARG A 42 7.71 -8.93 -0.71
N ASN A 43 6.74 -9.06 -1.60
CA ASN A 43 6.79 -8.62 -2.98
C ASN A 43 5.62 -7.67 -3.31
N PRO A 44 5.56 -6.47 -2.72
CA PRO A 44 4.40 -5.58 -2.79
C PRO A 44 4.09 -5.01 -4.18
N LEU A 45 5.05 -5.08 -5.11
CA LEU A 45 4.91 -4.59 -6.49
C LEU A 45 4.61 -5.72 -7.50
N SER A 46 4.53 -6.97 -7.05
CA SER A 46 4.23 -8.09 -7.93
C SER A 46 2.77 -8.15 -8.32
N SER A 47 2.49 -8.68 -9.52
CA SER A 47 1.12 -8.84 -10.00
C SER A 47 0.37 -9.91 -9.19
N SER A 48 -0.96 -9.80 -9.14
CA SER A 48 -1.79 -10.81 -8.45
C SER A 48 -1.65 -12.21 -9.04
N ALA A 49 -1.18 -12.36 -10.28
CA ALA A 49 -0.95 -13.69 -10.88
C ALA A 49 0.33 -14.31 -10.32
N VAL A 50 1.40 -13.51 -10.27
CA VAL A 50 2.72 -13.92 -9.75
C VAL A 50 2.62 -14.27 -8.27
N ILE A 51 1.94 -13.45 -7.46
CA ILE A 51 1.76 -13.72 -6.02
C ILE A 51 1.07 -15.07 -5.79
N PHE A 52 0.04 -15.37 -6.57
CA PHE A 52 -0.71 -16.63 -6.44
C PHE A 52 0.06 -17.82 -7.01
N GLN A 53 0.84 -17.62 -8.08
CA GLN A 53 1.75 -18.63 -8.61
C GLN A 53 2.83 -19.02 -7.58
N ASN A 54 3.42 -18.02 -6.91
CA ASN A 54 4.40 -18.24 -5.83
C ASN A 54 3.79 -18.98 -4.63
N CYS A 55 2.48 -18.86 -4.42
CA CYS A 55 1.74 -19.59 -3.40
C CYS A 55 1.23 -20.97 -3.87
N SER A 56 1.65 -21.44 -5.04
CA SER A 56 1.19 -22.71 -5.67
C SER A 56 -0.30 -22.73 -6.02
N LEU A 57 -0.88 -21.57 -6.37
CA LEU A 57 -2.30 -21.38 -6.71
C LEU A 57 -2.52 -20.71 -8.09
N PRO A 58 -1.94 -21.21 -9.20
CA PRO A 58 -2.02 -20.56 -10.50
C PRO A 58 -3.43 -20.55 -11.13
N GLY A 59 -4.29 -21.50 -10.74
CA GLY A 59 -5.63 -21.69 -11.33
C GLY A 59 -6.72 -20.74 -10.81
N VAL A 60 -6.41 -19.86 -9.85
CA VAL A 60 -7.42 -18.96 -9.25
C VAL A 60 -7.78 -17.85 -10.24
N ALA A 61 -9.08 -17.68 -10.49
CA ALA A 61 -9.59 -16.62 -11.36
C ALA A 61 -9.13 -15.23 -10.90
N ARG A 62 -8.86 -14.33 -11.85
CA ARG A 62 -8.35 -12.98 -11.58
C ARG A 62 -9.23 -12.20 -10.60
N THR A 63 -10.55 -12.29 -10.75
CA THR A 63 -11.53 -11.62 -9.89
C THR A 63 -11.39 -12.06 -8.43
N THR A 64 -11.28 -13.37 -8.20
CA THR A 64 -11.05 -13.96 -6.88
C THR A 64 -9.71 -13.53 -6.30
N ARG A 65 -8.62 -13.59 -7.09
CA ARG A 65 -7.28 -13.14 -6.65
C ARG A 65 -7.29 -11.69 -6.18
N CYS A 66 -7.89 -10.79 -6.96
CA CYS A 66 -8.00 -9.39 -6.62
C CYS A 66 -8.92 -9.14 -5.42
N SER A 67 -10.00 -9.91 -5.25
CA SER A 67 -10.86 -9.79 -4.07
C SER A 67 -10.13 -10.14 -2.79
N VAL A 68 -9.43 -11.28 -2.77
CA VAL A 68 -8.65 -11.73 -1.61
C VAL A 68 -7.56 -10.72 -1.25
N LEU A 69 -6.84 -10.19 -2.24
CA LEU A 69 -5.80 -9.19 -1.97
C LEU A 69 -6.36 -7.87 -1.42
N ARG A 70 -7.56 -7.45 -1.85
CA ARG A 70 -8.21 -6.24 -1.28
C ARG A 70 -8.53 -6.39 0.20
N ASP A 71 -8.93 -7.60 0.62
CA ASP A 71 -9.29 -7.86 2.00
C ASP A 71 -8.05 -8.07 2.90
N MET A 72 -6.98 -8.63 2.34
CA MET A 72 -5.83 -9.09 3.12
C MET A 72 -4.57 -8.21 3.06
N ALA A 73 -4.35 -7.50 1.95
CA ALA A 73 -3.12 -6.76 1.70
C ALA A 73 -3.30 -5.26 1.93
N LYS A 74 -2.27 -4.61 2.49
CA LYS A 74 -2.25 -3.15 2.60
C LYS A 74 -1.84 -2.56 1.26
N ILE A 75 -2.75 -1.82 0.63
CA ILE A 75 -2.44 -1.07 -0.59
C ILE A 75 -1.49 0.07 -0.22
N ARG A 76 -0.27 0.06 -0.78
CA ARG A 76 0.70 1.16 -0.70
C ARG A 76 0.91 1.72 -2.08
N LYS A 77 0.74 3.02 -2.25
CA LYS A 77 1.16 3.70 -3.48
C LYS A 77 2.67 3.78 -3.48
N ALA A 78 3.30 3.57 -4.63
CA ALA A 78 4.72 3.80 -4.78
C ALA A 78 4.97 5.30 -4.68
N GLU A 79 5.78 5.72 -3.72
CA GLU A 79 6.26 7.09 -3.63
C GLU A 79 7.44 7.25 -4.58
N THR A 80 7.37 8.26 -5.44
CA THR A 80 8.46 8.56 -6.37
C THR A 80 9.56 9.26 -5.60
N HIS A 81 10.65 8.55 -5.35
CA HIS A 81 11.89 9.15 -4.86
C HIS A 81 12.90 9.25 -6.00
N PRO A 82 13.75 10.30 -6.01
CA PRO A 82 14.85 10.34 -6.96
C PRO A 82 15.75 9.12 -6.77
N LEU A 83 16.26 8.56 -7.87
CA LEU A 83 17.23 7.47 -7.82
C LEU A 83 18.53 7.98 -7.19
N LEU A 84 18.68 7.77 -5.89
CA LEU A 84 19.88 8.15 -5.16
C LEU A 84 21.03 7.19 -5.49
N ASN A 85 22.04 7.72 -6.19
CA ASN A 85 23.32 7.04 -6.38
C ASN A 85 23.97 6.75 -5.00
N LYS A 86 24.75 5.66 -4.90
CA LYS A 86 25.48 5.27 -3.68
C LYS A 86 26.33 6.42 -3.14
N THR A 87 26.96 7.19 -4.03
CA THR A 87 27.78 8.36 -3.68
C THR A 87 26.97 9.47 -3.00
N HIS A 88 25.77 9.77 -3.50
CA HIS A 88 24.90 10.76 -2.88
C HIS A 88 24.54 10.32 -1.46
N LYS A 89 24.13 9.05 -1.26
CA LYS A 89 23.77 8.54 0.07
C LYS A 89 24.89 8.73 1.10
N LEU A 90 26.14 8.47 0.72
CA LEU A 90 27.30 8.67 1.60
C LEU A 90 27.48 10.14 1.96
N LYS A 91 27.46 11.04 0.96
CA LYS A 91 27.54 12.49 1.20
C LYS A 91 26.44 12.99 2.15
N TRP A 92 25.20 12.53 1.96
CA TRP A 92 24.08 12.88 2.85
C TRP A 92 24.30 12.38 4.29
N GLN A 93 24.80 11.15 4.46
CA GLN A 93 25.11 10.60 5.78
C GLN A 93 26.25 11.35 6.48
N ASP A 94 27.31 11.71 5.74
CA ASP A 94 28.44 12.45 6.31
C ASP A 94 28.05 13.88 6.70
N LEU A 95 27.23 14.55 5.88
CA LEU A 95 26.65 15.85 6.23
C LEU A 95 25.77 15.76 7.48
N ALA A 96 24.88 14.76 7.54
CA ALA A 96 24.02 14.56 8.69
C ALA A 96 24.82 14.28 9.97
N LYS A 97 25.85 13.42 9.90
CA LYS A 97 26.76 13.16 11.04
C LYS A 97 27.50 14.42 11.46
N LYS A 98 28.00 15.21 10.50
CA LYS A 98 28.77 16.43 10.76
C LYS A 98 27.95 17.47 11.53
N TYR A 99 26.68 17.65 11.17
CA TYR A 99 25.85 18.73 11.72
C TYR A 99 24.76 18.26 12.70
N LEU A 100 24.80 17.01 13.17
CA LEU A 100 23.77 16.43 14.05
C LEU A 100 23.57 17.20 15.37
N LYS A 101 24.63 17.85 15.87
CA LYS A 101 24.64 18.61 17.13
C LYS A 101 24.92 20.10 16.92
N THR A 102 24.85 20.58 15.68
CA THR A 102 25.08 21.98 15.37
C THR A 102 23.81 22.77 15.68
N ASP A 103 23.97 23.97 16.24
CA ASP A 103 22.87 24.91 16.38
C ASP A 103 22.59 25.59 15.02
N PHE A 104 21.34 25.55 14.59
CA PHE A 104 20.86 26.15 13.34
C PHE A 104 20.08 27.45 13.56
N SER A 105 20.05 27.99 14.79
CA SER A 105 19.30 29.20 15.16
C SER A 105 19.63 30.44 14.31
N MET A 106 20.86 30.55 13.81
CA MET A 106 21.32 31.66 12.97
C MET A 106 21.37 31.34 11.48
N VAL A 107 20.87 30.18 11.03
CA VAL A 107 20.95 29.76 9.64
C VAL A 107 19.77 30.31 8.84
N LEU A 108 20.06 31.11 7.82
CA LEU A 108 19.09 31.57 6.84
C LEU A 108 19.03 30.58 5.66
N TRP A 109 17.86 29.98 5.43
CA TRP A 109 17.63 29.05 4.32
C TRP A 109 17.04 29.77 3.11
N THR A 110 17.58 29.49 1.93
CA THR A 110 17.13 30.07 0.66
C THR A 110 16.92 28.97 -0.38
N ASP A 111 15.86 29.05 -1.17
CA ASP A 111 15.59 28.14 -2.29
C ASP A 111 14.88 28.89 -3.43
N GLU A 112 15.06 28.43 -4.65
CA GLU A 112 14.37 28.96 -5.83
C GLU A 112 13.16 28.10 -6.17
N MET A 113 11.96 28.69 -6.19
CA MET A 113 10.73 27.99 -6.57
C MET A 113 10.16 28.57 -7.87
N ARG A 114 9.68 27.71 -8.76
CA ARG A 114 8.93 28.11 -9.95
C ARG A 114 7.47 28.33 -9.59
N VAL A 115 6.92 29.47 -9.96
CA VAL A 115 5.49 29.77 -9.88
C VAL A 115 4.97 29.89 -11.31
N SER A 116 3.96 29.08 -11.66
CA SER A 116 3.28 29.14 -12.96
C SER A 116 2.02 29.99 -12.83
N LEU A 117 1.74 30.83 -13.84
CA LEU A 117 0.45 31.49 -14.02
C LEU A 117 -0.51 30.49 -14.69
N ASP A 118 -1.75 30.45 -14.21
CA ASP A 118 -2.86 29.65 -14.77
C ASP A 118 -3.50 30.39 -15.96
#